data_AF-A0A2W6FPX1-F1
#
_entry.id   AF-A0A2W6FPX1-F1
#
_cell.length_a   1.000
_cell.length_b   1.000
_cell.length_c   1.000
_cell.angle_alpha   90.00
_cell.angle_beta   90.00
_cell.angle_gamma   90.00
#
_symmetry.space_group_name_H-M   'P 1'
#
loop_
_entity.id
_entity.type
_entity.pdbx_description
1 polymer ?
#
loop_
_entity_poly.entity_id
_entity_poly.type
_entity_poly.pdbx_seq_one_letter_code
_entity_poly.pdbx_strand_id
1 'polypeptide(L)'
;DDPASPLATVLAMTDDFDAAVLTAKNDREVVPAKLRAKQVGEWDEIATRAEIAMGLIERDMLLLTAPDADELDYAYQRLKALHSEAFGWNAPDVTGLERLGTTRMRQYVRAWINEWDLVRLDPSYHPRTDVAPITFSYAEQPELDVNEEHAERQD
;
A
#
# COMPACT_ATOMS: atom_id res chain seq x y z
N ASP A 1 18.09 17.30 -9.79
CA ASP A 1 18.30 15.85 -9.58
C ASP A 1 19.57 15.62 -8.81
N ASP A 2 19.44 15.17 -7.57
CA ASP A 2 20.57 14.74 -6.75
C ASP A 2 20.89 13.27 -7.10
N PRO A 3 22.05 12.97 -7.72
CA PRO A 3 22.45 11.61 -8.06
C PRO A 3 22.67 10.70 -6.83
N ALA A 4 22.65 11.25 -5.61
CA ALA A 4 22.77 10.49 -4.37
C ALA A 4 21.46 9.85 -3.89
N SER A 5 20.31 10.16 -4.50
CA SER A 5 19.01 9.57 -4.15
C SER A 5 18.44 8.78 -5.32
N PRO A 6 18.67 7.45 -5.40
CA PRO A 6 18.11 6.64 -6.47
C PRO A 6 16.59 6.65 -6.39
N LEU A 7 15.93 7.01 -7.49
CA LEU A 7 14.49 6.81 -7.64
C LEU A 7 14.25 5.30 -7.78
N ALA A 8 13.47 4.74 -6.85
CA ALA A 8 13.05 3.35 -6.89
C ALA A 8 11.52 3.25 -6.96
N THR A 9 11.03 2.35 -7.80
CA THR A 9 9.60 2.00 -7.86
C THR A 9 9.32 0.90 -6.84
N VAL A 10 8.32 1.12 -5.99
CA VAL A 10 7.85 0.13 -5.02
C VAL A 10 6.38 -0.18 -5.31
N LEU A 11 6.05 -1.48 -5.35
CA LEU A 11 4.67 -1.96 -5.41
C LEU A 11 4.30 -2.56 -4.05
N ALA A 12 3.14 -2.18 -3.53
CA ALA A 12 2.53 -2.80 -2.36
C ALA A 12 1.14 -3.30 -2.75
N MET A 13 0.82 -4.52 -2.32
CA MET A 13 -0.48 -5.13 -2.49
C MET A 13 -0.90 -5.81 -1.19
N THR A 14 -2.14 -6.28 -1.14
CA THR A 14 -2.59 -7.14 -0.04
C THR A 14 -1.97 -8.53 -0.18
N ASP A 15 -1.84 -9.21 0.95
CA ASP A 15 -1.33 -10.57 1.07
C ASP A 15 -2.26 -11.63 0.45
N ASP A 16 -3.53 -11.29 0.22
CA ASP A 16 -4.53 -12.18 -0.39
C ASP A 16 -4.70 -12.01 -1.91
N PHE A 17 -3.95 -11.09 -2.54
CA PHE A 17 -4.14 -10.75 -3.96
C PHE A 17 -3.94 -11.94 -4.90
N ASP A 18 -2.88 -12.73 -4.70
CA ASP A 18 -2.62 -13.95 -5.50
C ASP A 18 -3.82 -14.91 -5.43
N ALA A 19 -4.26 -15.24 -4.23
CA ALA A 19 -5.38 -16.14 -4.02
C ALA A 19 -6.68 -15.60 -4.65
N ALA A 20 -6.98 -14.31 -4.44
CA ALA A 20 -8.23 -13.70 -4.86
C ALA A 20 -8.31 -13.37 -6.36
N VAL A 21 -7.17 -13.07 -6.99
CA VAL A 21 -7.12 -12.56 -8.37
C VAL A 21 -6.45 -13.57 -9.29
N LEU A 22 -5.17 -13.89 -9.05
CA LEU A 22 -4.41 -14.75 -9.95
C LEU A 22 -4.96 -16.19 -9.97
N THR A 23 -5.32 -16.70 -8.79
CA THR A 23 -5.88 -18.05 -8.63
C THR A 23 -7.39 -18.07 -8.85
N ALA A 24 -8.18 -17.36 -8.03
CA ALA A 24 -9.64 -17.49 -8.06
C ALA A 24 -10.28 -16.95 -9.34
N LYS A 25 -9.76 -15.88 -9.94
CA LYS A 25 -10.24 -15.38 -11.25
C LYS A 25 -9.51 -16.00 -12.44
N ASN A 26 -8.48 -16.80 -12.18
CA ASN A 26 -7.63 -17.42 -13.20
C ASN A 26 -6.97 -16.37 -14.14
N ASP A 27 -6.66 -15.18 -13.60
CA ASP A 27 -6.09 -14.08 -14.38
C ASP A 27 -4.71 -14.43 -14.97
N ARG A 28 -4.00 -15.37 -14.33
CA ARG A 28 -2.75 -15.94 -14.83
C ARG A 28 -2.87 -16.42 -16.28
N GLU A 29 -3.98 -17.07 -16.62
CA GLU A 29 -4.21 -17.62 -17.94
C GLU A 29 -5.02 -16.66 -18.82
N VAL A 30 -6.04 -16.03 -18.22
CA VAL A 30 -7.02 -15.21 -18.96
C VAL A 30 -6.39 -13.91 -19.47
N VAL A 31 -5.57 -13.23 -18.66
CA VAL A 31 -5.02 -11.93 -19.03
C VAL A 31 -4.02 -12.03 -20.18
N PRO A 32 -2.98 -12.90 -20.13
CA PRO A 32 -2.04 -13.01 -21.25
C PRO A 32 -2.72 -13.50 -22.53
N ALA A 33 -3.68 -14.42 -22.44
CA ALA A 33 -4.44 -14.89 -23.59
C ALA A 33 -5.25 -13.76 -24.25
N LYS A 34 -5.96 -12.94 -23.45
CA LYS A 34 -6.71 -11.78 -23.95
C LYS A 34 -5.80 -10.73 -24.59
N LEU A 35 -4.64 -10.45 -24.01
CA LEU A 35 -3.68 -9.49 -24.56
C LEU A 35 -3.14 -9.98 -25.91
N ARG A 36 -2.72 -11.24 -26.01
CA ARG A 36 -2.22 -11.82 -27.26
C ARG A 36 -3.30 -11.90 -28.35
N ALA A 37 -4.56 -12.08 -27.96
CA ALA A 37 -5.68 -12.11 -28.91
C ALA A 37 -5.86 -10.79 -29.69
N LYS A 38 -5.29 -9.67 -29.21
CA LYS A 38 -5.29 -8.39 -29.94
C LYS A 38 -4.38 -8.39 -31.18
N GLN A 39 -3.47 -9.37 -31.32
CA GLN A 39 -2.63 -9.59 -32.51
C GLN A 39 -1.80 -8.37 -32.97
N VAL A 40 -1.41 -7.51 -32.03
CA VAL A 40 -0.43 -6.42 -32.26
C VAL A 40 0.81 -6.73 -31.43
N GLY A 41 2.01 -6.53 -32.00
CA GLY A 41 3.28 -6.87 -31.33
C GLY A 41 3.44 -6.23 -29.94
N GLU A 42 2.98 -4.99 -29.77
CA GLU A 42 2.98 -4.30 -28.46
C GLU A 42 2.19 -5.07 -27.39
N TRP A 43 1.04 -5.66 -27.73
CA TRP A 43 0.24 -6.43 -26.78
C TRP A 43 0.88 -7.78 -26.41
N ASP A 44 1.72 -8.35 -27.27
CA ASP A 44 2.48 -9.56 -26.94
C ASP A 44 3.64 -9.26 -25.98
N GLU A 45 4.29 -8.10 -26.14
CA GLU A 45 5.28 -7.61 -25.16
C GLU A 45 4.63 -7.35 -23.79
N ILE A 46 3.45 -6.72 -23.77
CA ILE A 46 2.69 -6.49 -22.54
C ILE A 46 2.27 -7.83 -21.90
N ALA A 47 1.79 -8.79 -22.69
CA ALA A 47 1.42 -10.12 -22.20
C ALA A 47 2.61 -10.82 -21.51
N THR A 48 3.79 -10.77 -22.14
CA THR A 48 5.02 -11.34 -21.57
C THR A 48 5.41 -10.67 -20.26
N ARG A 49 5.31 -9.33 -20.17
CA ARG A 49 5.60 -8.61 -18.91
C ARG A 49 4.58 -8.95 -17.82
N ALA A 50 3.31 -9.11 -18.17
CA ALA A 50 2.26 -9.50 -17.24
C ALA A 50 2.55 -10.88 -16.63
N GLU A 51 2.91 -11.86 -17.45
CA GLU A 51 3.28 -13.21 -16.99
C GLU A 51 4.46 -13.20 -16.02
N ILE A 52 5.51 -12.43 -16.34
CA ILE A 52 6.68 -12.28 -15.45
C ILE A 52 6.25 -11.65 -14.12
N ALA A 53 5.49 -10.55 -14.16
CA ALA A 53 5.06 -9.86 -12.95
C ALA A 53 4.16 -10.74 -12.07
N MET A 54 3.21 -11.47 -12.67
CA MET A 54 2.37 -12.44 -11.95
C MET A 54 3.19 -13.56 -11.32
N GLY A 55 4.22 -14.05 -12.01
CA GLY A 55 5.16 -15.01 -11.45
C GLY A 55 5.97 -14.47 -10.26
N LEU A 56 6.37 -13.19 -10.29
CA LEU A 56 7.05 -12.53 -9.17
C LEU A 56 6.11 -12.37 -7.97
N ILE A 57 4.84 -12.04 -8.20
CA ILE A 57 3.83 -11.93 -7.13
C ILE A 57 3.65 -13.29 -6.42
N GLU A 58 3.58 -14.38 -7.18
CA GLU A 58 3.40 -15.74 -6.64
C GLU A 58 4.60 -16.21 -5.82
N ARG A 59 5.83 -15.90 -6.25
CA ARG A 59 7.05 -16.57 -5.74
C ARG A 59 7.89 -15.70 -4.82
N ASP A 60 7.93 -14.39 -5.09
CA ASP A 60 8.91 -13.48 -4.52
C ASP A 60 8.24 -12.35 -3.70
N MET A 61 6.94 -12.47 -3.38
CA MET A 61 6.26 -11.49 -2.55
C MET A 61 6.85 -11.46 -1.14
N LEU A 62 7.35 -10.29 -0.74
CA LEU A 62 7.79 -10.03 0.62
C LEU A 62 6.58 -9.80 1.53
N LEU A 63 6.28 -10.78 2.38
CA LEU A 63 5.23 -10.65 3.40
C LEU A 63 5.71 -9.74 4.53
N LEU A 64 4.97 -8.66 4.77
CA LEU A 64 5.19 -7.79 5.92
C LEU A 64 4.64 -8.45 7.18
N THR A 65 5.49 -8.68 8.16
CA THR A 65 5.10 -9.16 9.48
C THR A 65 4.70 -8.00 10.39
N ALA A 66 3.96 -8.30 11.46
CA ALA A 66 3.77 -7.34 12.53
C ALA A 66 5.13 -7.00 13.15
N PRO A 67 5.34 -5.73 13.55
CA PRO A 67 6.59 -5.32 14.16
C PRO A 67 6.72 -5.89 15.57
N ASP A 68 7.94 -6.17 15.99
CA ASP A 68 8.22 -6.54 17.37
C ASP A 68 8.29 -5.30 18.30
N ALA A 69 8.49 -5.53 19.60
CA ALA A 69 8.51 -4.47 20.59
C ALA A 69 9.70 -3.51 20.41
N ASP A 70 10.86 -4.03 20.03
CA ASP A 70 12.08 -3.24 19.86
C ASP A 70 11.98 -2.37 18.59
N GLU A 71 11.43 -2.93 17.51
CA GLU A 71 11.11 -2.21 16.28
C GLU A 71 10.09 -1.08 16.53
N LEU A 72 9.05 -1.34 17.34
CA LEU A 72 8.06 -0.33 17.71
C LEU A 72 8.66 0.79 18.54
N ASP A 73 9.49 0.48 19.54
CA ASP A 73 10.13 1.48 20.39
C ASP A 73 11.09 2.35 19.58
N TYR A 74 11.90 1.72 18.72
CA TYR A 74 12.78 2.44 17.81
C TYR A 74 12.01 3.36 16.87
N ALA A 75 10.96 2.84 16.20
CA ALA A 75 10.15 3.61 15.28
C ALA A 75 9.44 4.78 15.99
N TYR A 76 8.91 4.55 17.19
CA TYR A 76 8.26 5.56 18.01
C TYR A 76 9.20 6.73 18.31
N GLN A 77 10.38 6.43 18.88
CA GLN A 77 11.35 7.46 19.24
C GLN A 77 11.86 8.22 18.01
N ARG A 78 12.09 7.51 16.91
CA ARG A 78 12.55 8.14 15.66
C ARG A 78 11.49 9.06 15.07
N LEU A 79 10.23 8.62 15.04
CA LEU A 79 9.11 9.43 14.55
C LEU A 79 8.84 10.63 15.45
N LYS A 80 8.88 10.46 16.78
CA LYS A 80 8.72 11.55 17.74
C LYS A 80 9.75 12.65 17.52
N ALA A 81 11.02 12.27 17.33
CA ALA A 81 12.09 13.22 17.03
C ALA A 81 11.86 13.96 15.70
N LEU A 82 11.52 13.23 14.64
CA LEU A 82 11.26 13.83 13.31
C LEU A 82 10.04 14.76 13.32
N HIS A 83 8.95 14.36 13.96
CA HIS A 83 7.74 15.19 14.09
C HIS A 83 8.04 16.44 14.92
N SER A 84 8.77 16.29 16.02
CA SER A 84 9.19 17.42 16.85
C SER A 84 10.03 18.45 16.08
N GLU A 85 11.00 17.96 15.31
CA GLU A 85 11.85 18.78 14.44
C GLU A 85 11.03 19.49 13.36
N ALA A 86 10.14 18.77 12.66
CA ALA A 86 9.34 19.30 11.57
C ALA A 86 8.42 20.46 12.00
N PHE A 87 7.93 20.43 13.24
CA PHE A 87 7.02 21.45 13.77
C PHE A 87 7.66 22.42 14.75
N GLY A 88 8.97 22.30 15.05
CA GLY A 88 9.63 23.09 16.08
C GLY A 88 8.96 22.99 17.45
N TRP A 89 8.35 21.84 17.74
CA TRP A 89 7.50 21.58 18.90
C TRP A 89 8.01 20.33 19.61
N ASN A 90 8.07 20.32 20.94
CA ASN A 90 8.48 19.13 21.66
C ASN A 90 7.27 18.18 21.82
N ALA A 91 7.15 17.19 20.93
CA ALA A 91 6.04 16.25 20.96
C ALA A 91 6.04 15.49 22.30
N PRO A 92 4.92 15.43 23.04
CA PRO A 92 4.84 14.68 24.28
C PRO A 92 4.78 13.18 23.99
N ASP A 93 4.94 12.36 25.04
CA ASP A 93 4.57 10.96 24.93
C ASP A 93 3.04 10.85 24.77
N VAL A 94 2.63 9.94 23.88
CA VAL A 94 1.23 9.66 23.55
C VAL A 94 1.01 8.16 23.68
N THR A 95 -0.20 7.77 24.08
CA THR A 95 -0.53 6.37 24.30
C THR A 95 -0.47 5.56 23.00
N GLY A 96 -1.01 6.12 21.92
CA GLY A 96 -1.16 5.40 20.66
C GLY A 96 -2.08 4.18 20.78
N LEU A 97 -1.84 3.21 19.89
CA LEU A 97 -2.56 1.93 19.87
C LEU A 97 -1.99 0.93 20.86
N GLU A 98 -2.87 0.03 21.33
CA GLU A 98 -2.46 -1.15 22.08
C GLU A 98 -1.49 -2.01 21.25
N ARG A 99 -0.45 -2.52 21.92
CA ARG A 99 0.58 -3.36 21.30
C ARG A 99 0.08 -4.80 21.14
N LEU A 100 -0.53 -5.09 20.01
CA LEU A 100 -1.06 -6.39 19.64
C LEU A 100 -0.20 -7.00 18.53
N GLY A 101 0.16 -8.28 18.65
CA GLY A 101 1.05 -8.96 17.70
C GLY A 101 0.49 -9.14 16.29
N THR A 102 -0.73 -8.67 16.01
CA THR A 102 -1.37 -8.71 14.68
C THR A 102 -1.48 -7.33 14.02
N THR A 103 -1.17 -6.26 14.74
CA THR A 103 -1.28 -4.89 14.24
C THR A 103 -0.09 -4.56 13.34
N ARG A 104 -0.37 -4.01 12.15
CA ARG A 104 0.68 -3.67 11.18
C ARG A 104 1.38 -2.37 11.58
N MET A 105 2.70 -2.24 11.36
CA MET A 105 3.50 -1.04 11.69
C MET A 105 2.83 0.27 11.27
N ARG A 106 2.27 0.33 10.06
CA ARG A 106 1.57 1.52 9.53
C ARG A 106 0.44 2.01 10.44
N GLN A 107 -0.25 1.12 11.15
CA GLN A 107 -1.34 1.49 12.05
C GLN A 107 -0.82 2.22 13.28
N TYR A 108 0.27 1.74 13.88
CA TYR A 108 0.97 2.43 14.98
C TYR A 108 1.45 3.83 14.56
N VAL A 109 2.16 3.90 13.43
CA VAL A 109 2.66 5.17 12.89
C VAL A 109 1.55 6.19 12.69
N ARG A 110 0.43 5.78 12.08
CA ARG A 110 -0.73 6.65 11.88
C ARG A 110 -1.35 7.11 13.19
N ALA A 111 -1.50 6.21 14.16
CA ALA A 111 -2.06 6.56 15.46
C ALA A 111 -1.21 7.62 16.16
N TRP A 112 0.12 7.43 16.23
CA TRP A 112 1.02 8.40 16.87
C TRP A 112 0.99 9.77 16.19
N ILE A 113 1.08 9.81 14.86
CA ILE A 113 1.03 11.08 14.11
C ILE A 113 -0.31 11.79 14.35
N ASN A 114 -1.43 11.07 14.26
CA ASN A 114 -2.75 11.65 14.50
C ASN A 114 -2.90 12.19 15.94
N GLU A 115 -2.45 11.43 16.94
CA GLU A 115 -2.51 11.88 18.34
C GLU A 115 -1.64 13.11 18.57
N TRP A 116 -0.42 13.13 18.04
CA TRP A 116 0.45 14.31 18.11
C TRP A 116 -0.14 15.52 17.40
N ASP A 117 -0.72 15.35 16.21
CA ASP A 117 -1.35 16.45 15.51
C ASP A 117 -2.55 17.01 16.29
N LEU A 118 -3.38 16.15 16.90
CA LEU A 118 -4.50 16.58 17.72
C LEU A 118 -4.04 17.34 18.98
N VAL A 119 -3.05 16.80 19.71
CA VAL A 119 -2.50 17.45 20.92
C VAL A 119 -1.80 18.77 20.58
N ARG A 120 -1.12 18.84 19.43
CA ARG A 120 -0.47 20.08 18.96
C ARG A 120 -1.49 21.16 18.62
N LEU A 121 -2.64 20.79 18.07
CA LEU A 121 -3.72 21.73 17.71
C LEU A 121 -4.55 22.14 18.94
N ASP A 122 -4.82 21.22 19.85
CA ASP A 122 -5.51 21.47 21.12
C ASP A 122 -4.80 20.73 22.27
N PRO A 123 -3.94 21.43 23.04
CA PRO A 123 -3.20 20.82 24.15
C PRO A 123 -4.08 20.27 25.27
N SER A 124 -5.36 20.65 25.34
CA SER A 124 -6.30 20.11 26.33
C SER A 124 -7.01 18.82 25.85
N TYR A 125 -6.85 18.48 24.57
CA TYR A 125 -7.45 17.29 24.00
C TYR A 125 -6.71 16.02 24.40
N HIS A 126 -7.47 14.98 24.75
CA HIS A 126 -6.96 13.69 25.15
C HIS A 126 -7.40 12.65 24.10
N PRO A 127 -6.62 12.45 23.03
CA PRO A 127 -7.02 11.58 21.95
C PRO A 127 -7.02 10.12 22.40
N ARG A 128 -7.94 9.33 21.83
CA ARG A 128 -7.98 7.88 21.99
C ARG A 128 -8.15 7.24 20.61
N THR A 129 -7.18 6.45 20.20
CA THR A 129 -7.19 5.82 18.88
C THR A 129 -7.71 4.39 18.96
N ASP A 130 -8.65 4.06 18.08
CA ASP A 130 -9.22 2.72 17.93
C ASP A 130 -9.05 2.26 16.46
N VAL A 131 -8.84 0.97 16.22
CA VAL A 131 -8.73 0.39 14.86
C VAL A 131 -9.98 -0.43 14.55
N ALA A 132 -10.60 -0.15 13.41
CA ALA A 132 -11.68 -0.96 12.85
C ALA A 132 -11.21 -1.67 11.57
N PRO A 133 -11.61 -2.93 11.34
CA PRO A 133 -11.32 -3.62 10.09
C PRO A 133 -12.08 -2.97 8.93
N ILE A 134 -11.40 -2.84 7.79
CA ILE A 134 -12.00 -2.45 6.51
C ILE A 134 -11.88 -3.65 5.59
N THR A 135 -13.00 -4.10 5.05
CA THR A 135 -13.03 -5.18 4.06
C THR A 135 -13.02 -4.57 2.66
N PHE A 136 -12.05 -4.96 1.85
CA PHE A 136 -11.98 -4.59 0.44
C PHE A 136 -12.57 -5.72 -0.42
N SER A 137 -13.25 -5.35 -1.51
CA SER A 137 -13.80 -6.30 -2.47
C SER A 137 -12.98 -6.26 -3.75
N TYR A 138 -12.69 -7.44 -4.31
CA TYR A 138 -12.12 -7.60 -5.66
C TYR A 138 -13.20 -7.75 -6.74
N ALA A 139 -14.47 -7.51 -6.41
CA ALA A 139 -15.53 -7.50 -7.40
C ALA A 139 -15.23 -6.44 -8.46
N GLU A 140 -15.25 -6.84 -9.73
CA GLU A 140 -15.21 -5.90 -10.83
C GLU A 140 -16.41 -4.96 -10.76
N GLN A 141 -16.18 -3.68 -11.04
CA GLN A 141 -17.20 -2.65 -11.09
C GLN A 141 -17.38 -2.27 -12.56
N PRO A 142 -18.35 -2.86 -13.28
CA PRO A 142 -18.51 -2.63 -14.73
C PRO A 142 -18.74 -1.17 -15.08
N GLU A 143 -19.31 -0.40 -14.14
CA GLU A 143 -19.55 1.04 -14.28
C GLU A 143 -18.25 1.87 -14.32
N LEU A 144 -17.13 1.32 -13.84
CA LEU A 144 -15.80 1.93 -13.90
C LEU A 144 -14.97 1.46 -15.11
N ASP A 145 -15.48 0.49 -15.88
CA ASP A 145 -14.84 0.02 -17.10
C ASP A 145 -15.15 1.00 -18.25
N VAL A 146 -14.56 2.19 -18.16
CA VAL A 146 -14.54 3.14 -19.27
C VAL A 146 -13.60 2.60 -20.35
N ASN A 147 -14.19 1.93 -21.34
CA ASN A 147 -13.55 1.68 -22.64
C ASN A 147 -13.35 3.01 -23.40
N GLU A 148 -12.54 3.92 -22.87
CA GLU A 148 -12.05 5.12 -23.57
C GLU A 148 -10.70 4.83 -24.23
N GLU A 149 -10.65 3.82 -25.11
CA GLU A 149 -9.63 3.77 -26.15
C GLU A 149 -10.30 3.53 -27.50
N HIS A 150 -10.13 4.52 -28.39
CA HIS A 150 -10.50 4.60 -29.81
C HIS A 150 -11.86 5.22 -30.19
N ALA A 151 -12.07 6.51 -29.86
CA ALA A 151 -12.98 7.39 -30.61
C ALA A 151 -12.28 8.56 -31.33
N GLU A 152 -10.95 8.58 -31.40
CA GLU A 152 -10.21 9.60 -32.17
C GLU A 152 -9.25 8.91 -33.15
N ARG A 153 -9.73 8.73 -34.38
CA ARG A 153 -8.98 8.75 -35.67
C ARG A 153 -9.85 8.16 -36.78
N GLN A 154 -10.95 8.82 -37.11
CA GLN A 154 -11.51 8.82 -38.47
C GLN A 154 -12.16 10.18 -38.71
N ASP A 155 -11.37 11.11 -39.25
CA ASP A 155 -11.79 12.15 -40.18
C ASP A 155 -10.59 12.43 -41.11
#